data_AF-A0A1E1J3L5-F1
#
_entry.id   AF-A0A1E1J3L5-F1
#
_cell.length_a   1.000
_cell.length_b   1.000
_cell.length_c   1.000
_cell.angle_alpha   90.00
_cell.angle_beta   90.00
_cell.angle_gamma   90.00
#
_symmetry.space_group_name_H-M   'P 1'
#
loop_
_entity.id
_entity.type
_entity.pdbx_description
1 polymer ?
#
loop_
_entity_poly.entity_id
_entity_poly.type
_entity_poly.pdbx_seq_one_letter_code
_entity_poly.pdbx_strand_id
1 'polypeptide(L)'
;MPCEVPCSSSTHNEGKEPRFIMDFSMNKVAKYFRLLGYDTLCSRDVPQADLIPTACAEGRTLVTCSRPLARSAHAHNHRVRAMRHGTAKTMVGTARHVVAYDSDGESIYSEGNEEADVELQCLFTQQWRSSEFKRAMIELIQQAGLTYDLNRVFRRCVSCNELLVSVKKEEMRNRVVARIYEIYDEFTECPACRKVFWGFDGRNTINYKSFRSLNLLRSLCISAGAPVEEERTRLTRLRCFRSFPRIAKVLIFSYLEDLDMENMIGMFPALRDLAEEVREHRPNRGACPQDAAQQAVR
;
A
#
# COMPACT_ATOMS: atom_id res chain seq x y z
N MET A 1 27.87 -16.17 -23.93
CA MET A 1 28.17 -14.73 -23.78
C MET A 1 26.96 -14.06 -23.17
N PRO A 2 27.06 -13.39 -22.02
CA PRO A 2 25.92 -12.73 -21.40
C PRO A 2 25.58 -11.46 -22.17
N CYS A 3 24.34 -11.34 -22.62
CA CYS A 3 23.80 -10.14 -23.24
C CYS A 3 23.73 -9.00 -22.21
N GLU A 4 24.52 -7.96 -22.44
CA GLU A 4 24.37 -6.65 -21.82
C GLU A 4 23.06 -6.02 -22.33
N VAL A 5 22.07 -5.89 -21.43
CA VAL A 5 20.84 -5.14 -21.72
C VAL A 5 21.14 -3.67 -21.43
N PRO A 6 20.94 -2.73 -22.38
CA PRO A 6 21.13 -1.32 -22.11
C PRO A 6 20.05 -0.83 -21.14
N CYS A 7 20.48 -0.36 -19.97
CA CYS A 7 19.64 0.33 -19.02
C CYS A 7 19.23 1.68 -19.65
N SER A 8 17.97 1.78 -20.08
CA SER A 8 17.40 3.05 -20.52
C SER A 8 17.24 3.95 -19.30
N SER A 9 18.16 4.90 -19.17
CA SER A 9 18.13 6.00 -18.22
C SER A 9 16.89 6.86 -18.47
N SER A 10 15.83 6.64 -17.69
CA SER A 10 14.76 7.63 -17.55
C SER A 10 15.29 8.76 -16.67
N THR A 11 15.41 9.93 -17.26
CA THR A 11 15.69 11.19 -16.57
C THR A 11 14.50 11.54 -15.68
N HIS A 12 14.46 10.98 -14.48
CA HIS A 12 13.62 11.46 -13.39
C HIS A 12 14.51 12.19 -12.40
N ASN A 13 14.20 13.48 -12.26
CA ASN A 13 14.64 14.40 -11.22
C ASN A 13 15.03 13.65 -9.92
N GLU A 14 16.26 13.82 -9.42
CA GLU A 14 16.78 13.23 -8.17
C GLU A 14 16.03 13.81 -6.94
N GLY A 15 14.73 13.58 -6.87
CA GLY A 15 13.86 13.89 -5.76
C GLY A 15 13.61 12.62 -4.96
N LYS A 16 13.98 12.63 -3.68
CA LYS A 16 13.68 11.55 -2.72
C LYS A 16 12.20 11.15 -2.81
N GLU A 17 11.90 9.84 -2.83
CA GLU A 17 10.52 9.35 -2.88
C GLU A 17 9.67 9.97 -1.74
N PRO A 18 8.42 10.37 -2.02
CA PRO A 18 7.59 11.03 -1.03
C PRO A 18 7.29 10.09 0.14
N ARG A 19 7.40 10.63 1.35
CA ARG A 19 7.08 9.94 2.60
C ARG A 19 5.86 10.60 3.23
N PHE A 20 5.01 9.80 3.85
CA PHE A 20 3.74 10.25 4.39
C PHE A 20 3.65 9.97 5.89
N ILE A 21 2.90 10.80 6.59
CA ILE A 21 2.43 10.56 7.95
C ILE A 21 0.94 10.84 8.00
N MET A 22 0.19 9.97 8.66
CA MET A 22 -1.26 10.08 8.75
C MET A 22 -1.73 9.81 10.17
N ASP A 23 -2.76 10.53 10.60
CA ASP A 23 -3.46 10.20 11.84
C ASP A 23 -4.13 8.80 11.74
N PHE A 24 -4.43 8.18 12.87
CA PHE A 24 -4.90 6.79 12.87
C PHE A 24 -6.27 6.60 12.17
N SER A 25 -7.10 7.64 12.05
CA SER A 25 -8.38 7.53 11.31
C SER A 25 -8.15 7.23 9.81
N MET A 26 -6.98 7.61 9.30
CA MET A 26 -6.55 7.36 7.92
C MET A 26 -5.93 5.97 7.71
N ASN A 27 -5.93 5.07 8.70
CA ASN A 27 -5.26 3.77 8.60
C ASN A 27 -5.69 2.94 7.38
N LYS A 28 -6.96 3.04 6.96
CA LYS A 28 -7.40 2.36 5.72
C LYS A 28 -6.66 2.90 4.49
N VAL A 29 -6.47 4.22 4.37
CA VAL A 29 -5.71 4.86 3.30
C VAL A 29 -4.22 4.50 3.41
N ALA A 30 -3.66 4.57 4.62
CA ALA A 30 -2.26 4.25 4.88
C ALA A 30 -1.89 2.85 4.37
N LYS A 31 -2.78 1.87 4.55
CA LYS A 31 -2.59 0.51 4.00
C LYS A 31 -2.43 0.52 2.48
N TYR A 32 -3.19 1.31 1.74
CA TYR A 32 -3.13 1.37 0.28
C TYR A 32 -1.85 2.07 -0.20
N PHE A 33 -1.43 3.13 0.49
CA PHE A 33 -0.15 3.80 0.19
C PHE A 33 1.02 2.84 0.43
N ARG A 34 1.00 2.07 1.53
CA ARG A 34 1.98 1.01 1.81
C ARG A 34 1.95 -0.12 0.79
N LEU A 35 0.77 -0.51 0.29
CA LEU A 35 0.65 -1.52 -0.77
C LEU A 35 1.21 -1.02 -2.12
N LEU A 36 1.11 0.29 -2.41
CA LEU A 36 1.84 0.96 -3.50
C LEU A 36 3.35 1.11 -3.23
N GLY A 37 3.77 0.78 -2.01
CA GLY A 37 5.14 0.75 -1.50
C GLY A 37 5.70 2.11 -1.05
N TYR A 38 4.84 3.11 -0.86
CA TYR A 38 5.24 4.39 -0.26
C TYR A 38 5.41 4.28 1.25
N ASP A 39 6.46 4.92 1.76
CA ASP A 39 6.71 5.06 3.20
C ASP A 39 5.59 5.88 3.83
N THR A 40 4.73 5.23 4.61
CA THR A 40 3.56 5.85 5.24
C THR A 40 3.46 5.49 6.72
N LEU A 41 3.85 6.42 7.58
CA LEU A 41 3.71 6.31 9.03
C LEU A 41 2.24 6.53 9.42
N CYS A 42 1.66 5.59 10.15
CA CYS A 42 0.31 5.67 10.70
C CYS A 42 0.24 4.62 11.81
N SER A 43 0.34 5.07 13.06
CA SER A 43 0.27 4.24 14.27
C SER A 43 -0.69 4.86 15.28
N ARG A 44 -1.26 4.03 16.16
CA ARG A 44 -2.00 4.50 17.34
C ARG A 44 -1.07 5.09 18.40
N ASP A 45 0.18 4.66 18.39
CA ASP A 45 1.18 5.00 19.41
C ASP A 45 1.79 6.38 19.19
N VAL A 46 1.50 7.03 18.05
CA VAL A 46 1.91 8.41 17.77
C VAL A 46 0.75 9.33 18.12
N PRO A 47 0.85 10.13 19.21
CA PRO A 47 -0.16 11.12 19.58
C PRO A 47 -0.39 12.14 18.47
N GLN A 48 -1.61 12.69 18.40
CA GLN A 48 -1.93 13.71 17.41
C GLN A 48 -1.03 14.97 17.51
N ALA A 49 -0.59 15.32 18.72
CA ALA A 49 0.31 16.45 18.98
C ALA A 49 1.67 16.28 18.31
N ASP A 50 2.12 15.04 18.15
CA ASP A 50 3.45 14.72 17.61
C ASP A 50 3.45 14.56 16.09
N LEU A 51 2.28 14.52 15.44
CA LEU A 51 2.19 14.33 13.99
C LEU A 51 2.86 15.47 13.21
N ILE A 52 2.63 16.73 13.57
CA ILE A 52 3.24 17.88 12.88
C ILE A 52 4.75 17.95 13.15
N PRO A 53 5.24 17.88 14.42
CA PRO A 53 6.67 17.80 14.70
C PRO A 53 7.37 16.66 13.95
N THR A 54 6.82 15.44 14.02
CA THR A 54 7.37 14.26 13.31
C THR A 54 7.38 14.47 11.80
N ALA A 55 6.31 15.06 11.25
CA ALA A 55 6.25 15.36 9.82
C ALA A 55 7.34 16.35 9.39
N CYS A 56 7.62 17.37 10.20
CA CYS A 56 8.66 18.36 9.91
C CYS A 56 10.05 17.73 10.04
N ALA A 57 10.35 17.08 11.16
CA ALA A 57 11.64 16.47 11.45
C ALA A 57 12.00 15.39 10.40
N GLU A 58 11.04 14.56 10.01
CA GLU A 58 11.26 13.51 9.03
C GLU A 58 10.95 13.94 7.58
N GLY A 59 10.61 15.21 7.31
CA GLY A 59 10.25 15.67 5.97
C GLY A 59 9.16 14.80 5.31
N ARG A 60 8.08 14.52 6.06
CA ARG A 60 6.92 13.75 5.60
C ARG A 60 5.76 14.68 5.27
N THR A 61 5.00 14.32 4.24
CA THR A 61 3.72 14.94 3.93
C THR A 61 2.65 14.43 4.91
N LEU A 62 2.00 15.34 5.62
CA LEU A 62 0.86 15.03 6.49
C LEU A 62 -0.39 14.78 5.63
N VAL A 63 -1.07 13.66 5.84
CA VAL A 63 -2.36 13.38 5.20
C VAL A 63 -3.41 13.15 6.28
N THR A 64 -4.51 13.90 6.25
CA THR A 64 -5.54 13.83 7.29
C THR A 64 -6.96 14.14 6.79
N CYS A 65 -7.96 13.58 7.47
CA CYS A 65 -9.36 14.02 7.35
C CYS A 65 -9.84 14.84 8.57
N SER A 66 -8.96 15.06 9.55
CA SER A 66 -9.25 15.83 10.76
C SER A 66 -9.12 17.33 10.47
N ARG A 67 -10.26 18.04 10.48
CA ARG A 67 -10.28 19.51 10.32
C ARG A 67 -9.45 20.21 11.41
N PRO A 68 -9.51 19.83 12.70
CA PRO A 68 -8.63 20.41 13.72
C PRO A 68 -7.15 20.26 13.38
N LEU A 69 -6.73 19.06 12.96
CA LEU A 69 -5.33 18.80 12.61
C LEU A 69 -4.87 19.60 11.38
N ALA A 70 -5.71 19.66 10.34
CA ALA A 70 -5.43 20.48 9.17
C ALA A 70 -5.30 21.98 9.52
N ARG A 71 -6.18 22.50 10.39
CA ARG A 71 -6.06 23.88 10.91
C ARG A 71 -4.76 24.09 11.67
N SER A 72 -4.37 23.15 12.52
CA SER A 72 -3.08 23.20 13.23
C SER A 72 -1.89 23.23 12.27
N ALA A 73 -1.92 22.42 11.20
CA ALA A 73 -0.88 22.43 10.17
C ALA A 73 -0.80 23.76 9.42
N HIS A 74 -1.95 24.37 9.08
CA HIS A 74 -1.99 25.70 8.47
C HIS A 74 -1.46 26.79 9.42
N ALA A 75 -1.83 26.74 10.70
CA ALA A 75 -1.34 27.68 11.71
C ALA A 75 0.18 27.56 11.90
N HIS A 76 0.71 26.34 11.92
CA HIS A 76 2.16 26.08 11.92
C HIS A 76 2.85 26.72 10.72
N ASN A 77 2.37 26.47 9.50
CA ASN A 77 2.96 27.05 8.29
C ASN A 77 2.88 28.58 8.28
N HIS A 78 1.78 29.16 8.78
CA HIS A 78 1.67 30.61 8.93
C HIS A 78 2.72 31.17 9.89
N ARG A 79 2.93 30.52 11.04
CA ARG A 79 3.99 30.88 12.00
C ARG A 79 5.37 30.81 11.35
N VAL A 80 5.70 29.71 10.67
CA VAL A 80 7.00 29.52 10.00
C VAL A 80 7.24 30.60 8.93
N ARG A 81 6.22 30.94 8.13
CA ARG A 81 6.30 32.03 7.15
C ARG A 81 6.51 33.39 7.82
N ALA A 82 5.78 33.68 8.89
CA ALA A 82 5.93 34.95 9.62
C ALA A 82 7.34 35.09 10.21
N MET A 83 7.93 34.01 10.74
CA MET A 83 9.32 34.00 11.22
C MET A 83 10.32 34.28 10.09
N ARG A 84 10.13 33.64 8.92
CA ARG A 84 10.97 33.85 7.72
C ARG A 84 10.91 35.29 7.17
N HIS A 85 9.76 35.95 7.28
CA HIS A 85 9.59 37.34 6.81
C HIS A 85 9.98 38.36 7.90
N GLY A 86 9.88 38.00 9.17
CA GLY A 86 10.28 38.84 10.31
C GLY A 86 11.80 38.95 10.50
N THR A 87 12.56 37.92 10.12
CA THR A 87 14.04 37.93 10.14
C THR A 87 14.66 38.88 9.13
N ALA A 88 13.91 39.38 8.14
CA ALA A 88 14.40 40.44 7.25
C ALA A 88 14.43 41.84 7.91
N LYS A 89 13.86 42.02 9.12
CA LYS A 89 13.75 43.34 9.75
C LYS A 89 14.41 43.52 11.12
N THR A 90 14.95 42.49 11.78
CA THR A 90 15.80 42.68 12.97
C THR A 90 16.65 41.42 13.23
N MET A 91 17.95 41.47 12.92
CA MET A 91 18.92 40.56 13.53
C MET A 91 19.23 41.07 14.94
N VAL A 92 18.54 40.56 15.96
CA VAL A 92 19.04 40.39 17.33
C VAL A 92 18.48 39.06 17.82
N GLY A 93 19.34 38.24 18.44
CA GLY A 93 19.22 36.79 18.59
C GLY A 93 17.87 36.23 19.02
N THR A 94 17.62 35.00 18.60
CA THR A 94 16.57 34.11 19.13
C THR A 94 16.68 34.08 20.66
N ALA A 95 15.73 34.73 21.34
CA ALA A 95 15.67 34.76 22.79
C ALA A 95 15.38 33.34 23.32
N ARG A 96 16.44 32.59 23.65
CA ARG A 96 16.32 31.41 24.51
C ARG A 96 15.97 31.90 25.91
N HIS A 97 14.99 31.27 26.56
CA HIS A 97 14.63 31.62 27.94
C HIS A 97 15.43 30.74 28.91
N VAL A 98 15.86 31.33 30.02
CA VAL A 98 16.56 30.61 31.09
C VAL A 98 15.53 29.76 31.83
N VAL A 99 15.76 28.45 31.86
CA VAL A 99 14.83 27.46 32.45
C VAL A 99 15.28 27.05 33.84
N ALA A 100 16.59 27.08 34.11
CA ALA A 100 17.17 26.78 35.41
C ALA A 100 18.57 27.41 35.56
N TYR A 101 19.08 27.42 36.79
CA TYR A 101 20.49 27.63 37.10
C TYR A 101 21.05 26.30 37.62
N ASP A 102 22.25 25.93 37.19
CA ASP A 102 22.94 24.78 37.79
C ASP A 102 23.62 25.15 39.12
N SER A 103 24.19 24.13 39.78
CA SER A 103 24.87 24.29 41.08
C SER A 103 26.11 25.16 41.03
N ASP A 104 26.66 25.39 39.83
CA ASP A 104 27.85 26.22 39.60
C ASP A 104 27.48 27.67 39.21
N GLY A 105 26.18 27.97 39.12
CA GLY A 105 25.65 29.31 38.84
C GLY A 105 25.54 29.64 37.35
N GLU A 106 25.69 28.65 36.47
CA GLU A 106 25.54 28.84 35.03
C GLU A 106 24.06 28.76 34.62
N SER A 107 23.67 29.58 33.65
CA SER A 107 22.30 29.63 33.14
C SER A 107 22.03 28.48 32.16
N ILE A 108 20.99 27.68 32.41
CA ILE A 108 20.52 26.62 31.51
C ILE A 108 19.42 27.19 30.62
N TYR A 109 19.65 27.19 29.30
CA TYR A 109 18.73 27.71 28.29
C TYR A 109 17.82 26.61 27.74
N SER A 110 16.57 26.97 27.39
CA SER A 110 15.68 26.06 26.67
C SER A 110 16.31 25.66 25.33
N GLU A 111 16.40 24.36 25.05
CA GLU A 111 16.74 23.90 23.69
C GLU A 111 15.65 24.39 22.74
N GLY A 112 16.00 25.36 21.89
CA GLY A 112 15.13 25.75 20.81
C GLY A 112 15.06 24.57 19.85
N ASN A 113 13.88 23.99 19.65
CA ASN A 113 13.66 23.04 18.58
C ASN A 113 13.86 23.77 17.24
N GLU A 114 15.11 23.84 16.76
CA GLU A 114 15.48 24.33 15.42
C GLU A 114 14.78 23.49 14.33
N GLU A 115 14.24 22.32 14.67
CA GLU A 115 13.50 21.41 13.80
C GLU A 115 12.02 21.82 13.56
N ALA A 116 11.52 22.87 14.23
CA ALA A 116 10.13 23.34 14.09
C ALA A 116 9.93 24.42 13.01
N ASP A 117 10.97 24.77 12.25
CA ASP A 117 10.96 25.89 11.29
C ASP A 117 10.89 25.44 9.82
N VAL A 118 10.34 24.26 9.57
CA VAL A 118 10.06 23.75 8.23
C VAL A 118 8.58 23.88 7.92
N GLU A 119 8.27 24.44 6.74
CA GLU A 119 6.90 24.40 6.22
C GLU A 119 6.50 22.96 5.90
N LEU A 120 5.36 22.54 6.42
CA LEU A 120 4.81 21.21 6.24
C LEU A 120 3.90 21.16 5.02
N GLN A 121 4.05 20.14 4.17
CA GLN A 121 3.02 19.79 3.20
C GLN A 121 1.88 19.04 3.91
N CYS A 122 0.65 19.56 3.81
CA CYS A 122 -0.54 18.95 4.38
C CYS A 122 -1.58 18.69 3.29
N LEU A 123 -1.98 17.43 3.13
CA LEU A 123 -3.05 16.99 2.25
C LEU A 123 -4.29 16.69 3.09
N PHE A 124 -5.34 17.47 2.87
CA PHE A 124 -6.62 17.31 3.54
C PHE A 124 -7.65 16.69 2.59
N THR A 125 -8.32 15.65 3.06
CA THR A 125 -9.50 15.07 2.38
C THR A 125 -10.71 15.15 3.29
N GLN A 126 -11.91 15.30 2.72
CA GLN A 126 -13.13 15.21 3.51
C GLN A 126 -13.34 13.78 4.04
N GLN A 127 -14.06 13.65 5.15
CA GLN A 127 -14.44 12.35 5.69
C GLN A 127 -15.38 11.64 4.71
N TRP A 128 -15.17 10.34 4.50
CA TRP A 128 -15.89 9.55 3.49
C TRP A 128 -16.71 8.42 4.11
N ARG A 129 -17.79 8.03 3.43
CA ARG A 129 -18.46 6.76 3.69
C ARG A 129 -17.74 5.62 2.98
N SER A 130 -18.01 4.38 3.39
CA SER A 130 -17.40 3.18 2.76
C SER A 130 -17.61 3.09 1.25
N SER A 131 -18.77 3.53 0.74
CA SER A 131 -19.10 3.58 -0.70
C SER A 131 -18.26 4.59 -1.48
N GLU A 132 -17.78 5.64 -0.81
CA GLU A 132 -17.04 6.75 -1.42
C GLU A 132 -15.52 6.59 -1.32
N PHE A 133 -15.05 5.51 -0.67
CA PHE A 133 -13.64 5.27 -0.44
C PHE A 133 -12.79 5.29 -1.72
N LYS A 134 -13.31 4.80 -2.85
CA LYS A 134 -12.59 4.87 -4.14
C LYS A 134 -12.35 6.32 -4.58
N ARG A 135 -13.36 7.19 -4.43
CA ARG A 135 -13.25 8.61 -4.79
C ARG A 135 -12.20 9.30 -3.92
N ALA A 136 -12.24 9.08 -2.60
CA ALA A 136 -11.24 9.61 -1.68
C ALA A 136 -9.82 9.11 -2.00
N MET A 137 -9.65 7.84 -2.35
CA MET A 137 -8.36 7.31 -2.79
C MET A 137 -7.85 7.94 -4.08
N ILE A 138 -8.73 8.15 -5.07
CA ILE A 138 -8.38 8.81 -6.35
C ILE A 138 -7.89 10.24 -6.09
N GLU A 139 -8.63 11.00 -5.30
CA GLU A 139 -8.28 12.37 -4.91
C GLU A 139 -6.91 12.41 -4.21
N LEU A 140 -6.69 11.53 -3.23
CA LEU A 140 -5.43 11.47 -2.49
C LEU A 140 -4.24 11.04 -3.36
N ILE A 141 -4.43 10.09 -4.27
CA ILE A 141 -3.38 9.66 -5.22
C ILE A 141 -2.97 10.84 -6.10
N GLN A 142 -3.95 11.60 -6.61
CA GLN A 142 -3.70 12.75 -7.45
C GLN A 142 -2.98 13.87 -6.69
N GLN A 143 -3.47 14.24 -5.50
CA GLN A 143 -2.88 15.30 -4.67
C GLN A 143 -1.48 14.95 -4.16
N ALA A 144 -1.24 13.68 -3.82
CA ALA A 144 0.05 13.19 -3.34
C ALA A 144 1.05 12.87 -4.46
N GLY A 145 0.63 12.94 -5.73
CA GLY A 145 1.49 12.62 -6.88
C GLY A 145 1.94 11.16 -6.89
N LEU A 146 1.12 10.23 -6.41
CA LEU A 146 1.51 8.82 -6.35
C LEU A 146 1.54 8.20 -7.74
N THR A 147 2.67 7.60 -8.08
CA THR A 147 2.84 6.75 -9.26
C THR A 147 2.65 5.27 -8.94
N TYR A 148 2.29 4.52 -9.97
CA TYR A 148 2.21 3.06 -9.92
C TYR A 148 3.48 2.46 -10.50
N ASP A 149 4.18 1.65 -9.70
CA ASP A 149 5.38 0.93 -10.11
C ASP A 149 5.33 -0.51 -9.57
N LEU A 150 5.34 -1.49 -10.48
CA LEU A 150 5.34 -2.91 -10.14
C LEU A 150 6.57 -3.33 -9.34
N ASN A 151 7.69 -2.62 -9.48
CA ASN A 151 8.87 -2.89 -8.68
C ASN A 151 8.69 -2.44 -7.24
N ARG A 152 7.81 -1.47 -6.94
CA ARG A 152 7.62 -0.94 -5.58
C ARG A 152 6.44 -1.56 -4.83
N VAL A 153 5.40 -2.01 -5.54
CA VAL A 153 4.21 -2.59 -4.92
C VAL A 153 4.55 -3.79 -4.02
N PHE A 154 3.79 -3.93 -2.93
CA PHE A 154 3.91 -5.02 -1.95
C PHE A 154 5.30 -5.19 -1.30
N ARG A 155 6.19 -4.19 -1.38
CA ARG A 155 7.49 -4.22 -0.69
C ARG A 155 7.46 -3.75 0.77
N ARG A 156 6.36 -3.15 1.22
CA ARG A 156 6.22 -2.65 2.61
C ARG A 156 5.18 -3.43 3.40
N CYS A 157 5.45 -3.58 4.68
CA CYS A 157 4.50 -4.12 5.64
C CYS A 157 3.28 -3.22 5.72
N VAL A 158 2.12 -3.78 5.36
CA VAL A 158 0.83 -3.07 5.41
C VAL A 158 0.46 -2.65 6.85
N SER A 159 1.03 -3.31 7.87
CA SER A 159 0.75 -3.04 9.28
C SER A 159 1.65 -1.97 9.88
N CYS A 160 2.97 -2.12 9.75
CA CYS A 160 3.96 -1.27 10.43
C CYS A 160 4.91 -0.53 9.47
N ASN A 161 4.64 -0.55 8.15
CA ASN A 161 5.35 0.23 7.13
C ASN A 161 6.80 -0.19 6.79
N GLU A 162 7.41 -1.08 7.59
CA GLU A 162 8.77 -1.58 7.37
C GLU A 162 8.94 -2.33 6.03
N LEU A 163 10.13 -2.25 5.43
CA LEU A 163 10.44 -3.00 4.22
C LEU A 163 10.41 -4.51 4.49
N LEU A 164 9.75 -5.25 3.60
CA LEU A 164 9.65 -6.70 3.68
C LEU A 164 10.93 -7.34 3.15
N VAL A 165 11.35 -8.42 3.80
CA VAL A 165 12.50 -9.23 3.41
C VAL A 165 12.03 -10.58 2.88
N SER A 166 12.68 -11.09 1.84
CA SER A 166 12.44 -12.45 1.36
C SER A 166 12.92 -13.46 2.38
N VAL A 167 12.12 -14.50 2.61
CA VAL A 167 12.45 -15.58 3.56
C VAL A 167 12.36 -16.93 2.86
N LYS A 168 13.21 -17.87 3.28
CA LYS A 168 13.26 -19.21 2.69
C LYS A 168 11.98 -19.98 3.04
N LYS A 169 11.52 -20.82 2.11
CA LYS A 169 10.30 -21.62 2.29
C LYS A 169 10.38 -22.47 3.55
N GLU A 170 11.52 -23.11 3.78
CA GLU A 170 11.76 -24.04 4.88
C GLU A 170 11.49 -23.41 6.25
N GLU A 171 11.79 -22.12 6.41
CA GLU A 171 11.57 -21.36 7.65
C GLU A 171 10.07 -21.13 7.93
N MET A 172 9.21 -21.27 6.93
CA MET A 172 7.76 -21.03 7.04
C MET A 172 6.95 -22.26 7.44
N ARG A 173 7.55 -23.46 7.45
CA ARG A 173 6.84 -24.75 7.67
C ARG A 173 5.91 -24.74 8.89
N ASN A 174 6.35 -24.13 10.00
CA ASN A 174 5.59 -24.06 11.24
C ASN A 174 5.03 -22.66 11.55
N ARG A 175 5.18 -21.70 10.63
CA ARG A 175 4.71 -20.31 10.77
C ARG A 175 3.48 -20.01 9.93
N VAL A 176 3.21 -20.81 8.91
CA VAL A 176 1.99 -20.75 8.12
C VAL A 176 1.23 -22.06 8.23
N VAL A 177 -0.06 -22.03 7.94
CA VAL A 177 -0.89 -23.25 7.88
C VAL A 177 -0.33 -24.20 6.80
N ALA A 178 -0.33 -25.51 7.05
CA ALA A 178 0.22 -26.53 6.13
C ALA A 178 -0.23 -26.34 4.67
N ARG A 179 -1.53 -26.07 4.46
CA ARG A 179 -2.08 -25.79 3.12
C ARG A 179 -1.44 -24.59 2.42
N ILE A 180 -1.03 -23.55 3.14
CA ILE A 180 -0.33 -22.39 2.57
C ILE A 180 1.09 -22.80 2.18
N TYR A 181 1.79 -23.51 3.06
CA TYR A 181 3.14 -24.02 2.79
C TYR A 181 3.20 -24.95 1.58
N GLU A 182 2.17 -25.79 1.38
CA GLU A 182 2.07 -26.67 0.23
C GLU A 182 1.85 -25.92 -1.10
N ILE A 183 1.16 -24.77 -1.07
CA ILE A 183 0.74 -24.06 -2.28
C ILE A 183 1.78 -23.04 -2.76
N TYR A 184 2.51 -22.39 -1.85
CA TYR A 184 3.37 -21.26 -2.17
C TYR A 184 4.84 -21.56 -1.88
N ASP A 185 5.73 -21.05 -2.73
CA ASP A 185 7.18 -21.16 -2.55
C ASP A 185 7.82 -19.85 -2.09
N GLU A 186 7.23 -18.73 -2.48
CA GLU A 186 7.75 -17.40 -2.22
C GLU A 186 7.05 -16.73 -1.03
N PHE A 187 7.83 -16.44 0.00
CA PHE A 187 7.39 -15.77 1.21
C PHE A 187 8.22 -14.52 1.47
N THR A 188 7.56 -13.53 2.07
CA THR A 188 8.22 -12.34 2.61
C THR A 188 7.81 -12.15 4.06
N GLU A 189 8.69 -11.57 4.86
CA GLU A 189 8.45 -11.29 6.27
C GLU A 189 8.77 -9.83 6.58
N CYS A 190 8.00 -9.25 7.50
CA CYS A 190 8.37 -7.98 8.10
C CYS A 190 9.37 -8.21 9.25
N PRO A 191 10.58 -7.61 9.21
CA PRO A 191 11.58 -7.80 10.27
C PRO A 191 11.15 -7.19 11.62
N ALA A 192 10.32 -6.14 11.60
CA ALA A 192 9.83 -5.49 12.82
C ALA A 192 8.67 -6.25 13.50
N CYS A 193 7.58 -6.52 12.78
CA CYS A 193 6.37 -7.11 13.37
C CYS A 193 6.22 -8.63 13.14
N ARG A 194 7.18 -9.26 12.45
CA ARG A 194 7.23 -10.71 12.17
C ARG A 194 6.03 -11.28 11.41
N LYS A 195 5.21 -10.42 10.79
CA LYS A 195 4.11 -10.85 9.93
C LYS A 195 4.66 -11.42 8.62
N VAL A 196 4.10 -12.55 8.22
CA VAL A 196 4.44 -13.27 6.98
C VAL A 196 3.43 -12.90 5.90
N PHE A 197 3.93 -12.66 4.69
CA PHE A 197 3.16 -12.32 3.49
C PHE A 197 3.54 -13.27 2.35
N TRP A 198 2.58 -13.55 1.47
CA TRP A 198 2.75 -14.37 0.28
C TRP A 198 1.82 -13.86 -0.83
N GLY A 199 2.15 -14.15 -2.09
CA GLY A 199 1.33 -13.75 -3.23
C GLY A 199 1.97 -12.78 -4.20
N PHE A 200 3.23 -12.40 -3.99
CA PHE A 200 4.04 -11.64 -4.93
C PHE A 200 5.49 -12.12 -4.84
N ASP A 201 6.10 -12.49 -5.97
CA ASP A 201 7.47 -13.04 -6.02
C ASP A 201 8.53 -11.98 -6.34
N GLY A 202 8.13 -10.69 -6.32
CA GLY A 202 8.97 -9.57 -6.74
C GLY A 202 8.80 -9.18 -8.21
N ARG A 203 8.20 -10.05 -9.05
CA ARG A 203 7.91 -9.77 -10.47
C ARG A 203 6.43 -9.96 -10.83
N ASN A 204 5.78 -10.98 -10.27
CA ASN A 204 4.42 -11.37 -10.60
C ASN A 204 3.58 -11.59 -9.34
N THR A 205 2.28 -11.32 -9.46
CA THR A 205 1.31 -11.79 -8.46
C THR A 205 1.13 -13.29 -8.60
N ILE A 206 1.17 -14.00 -7.48
CA ILE A 206 1.14 -15.47 -7.45
C ILE A 206 -0.27 -15.97 -7.12
N ASN A 207 -1.04 -15.19 -6.35
CA ASN A 207 -2.36 -15.58 -5.85
C ASN A 207 -3.48 -14.61 -6.23
N TYR A 208 -4.71 -15.11 -6.17
CA TYR A 208 -5.91 -14.35 -6.56
C TYR A 208 -6.16 -13.10 -5.70
N LYS A 209 -5.87 -13.15 -4.39
CA LYS A 209 -6.09 -12.00 -3.50
C LYS A 209 -5.14 -10.85 -3.86
N SER A 210 -3.85 -11.14 -4.03
CA SER A 210 -2.84 -10.17 -4.45
C SER A 210 -3.13 -9.63 -5.84
N PHE A 211 -3.58 -10.48 -6.77
CA PHE A 211 -4.06 -10.05 -8.08
C PHE A 211 -5.20 -9.02 -7.99
N ARG A 212 -6.23 -9.28 -7.18
CA ARG A 212 -7.37 -8.36 -7.02
C ARG A 212 -6.94 -7.04 -6.39
N SER A 213 -6.09 -7.09 -5.37
CA SER A 213 -5.51 -5.90 -4.74
C SER A 213 -4.71 -5.09 -5.75
N LEU A 214 -3.83 -5.72 -6.53
CA LEU A 214 -3.00 -5.04 -7.51
C LEU A 214 -3.82 -4.40 -8.63
N ASN A 215 -4.84 -5.09 -9.14
CA ASN A 215 -5.77 -4.54 -10.13
C ASN A 215 -6.56 -3.35 -9.58
N LEU A 216 -6.97 -3.40 -8.32
CA LEU A 216 -7.64 -2.26 -7.67
C LEU A 216 -6.68 -1.07 -7.56
N LEU A 217 -5.45 -1.27 -7.08
CA LEU A 217 -4.44 -0.22 -6.97
C LEU A 217 -4.15 0.43 -8.32
N ARG A 218 -3.96 -0.40 -9.35
CA ARG A 218 -3.77 0.06 -10.72
C ARG A 218 -4.97 0.88 -11.22
N SER A 219 -6.19 0.38 -11.02
CA SER A 219 -7.42 1.09 -11.42
C SER A 219 -7.53 2.44 -10.72
N LEU A 220 -7.20 2.53 -9.42
CA LEU A 220 -7.22 3.79 -8.69
C LEU A 220 -6.17 4.78 -9.24
N CYS A 221 -4.97 4.31 -9.56
CA CYS A 221 -3.92 5.15 -10.14
C CYS A 221 -4.31 5.68 -11.54
N ILE A 222 -4.84 4.82 -12.40
CA ILE A 222 -5.36 5.21 -13.72
C ILE A 222 -6.47 6.25 -13.58
N SER A 223 -7.44 6.02 -12.68
CA SER A 223 -8.54 6.97 -12.44
C SER A 223 -8.08 8.30 -11.84
N ALA A 224 -6.91 8.34 -11.20
CA ALA A 224 -6.29 9.55 -10.69
C ALA A 224 -5.38 10.27 -11.72
N GLY A 225 -5.24 9.72 -12.93
CA GLY A 225 -4.37 10.26 -13.97
C GLY A 225 -2.88 9.99 -13.77
N ALA A 226 -2.51 9.07 -12.88
CA ALA A 226 -1.11 8.70 -12.68
C ALA A 226 -0.58 7.90 -13.88
N PRO A 227 0.70 8.07 -14.27
CA PRO A 227 1.31 7.26 -15.31
C PRO A 227 1.37 5.79 -14.84
N VAL A 228 0.84 4.89 -15.65
CA VAL A 228 0.83 3.45 -15.41
C VAL A 228 1.23 2.75 -16.70
N GLU A 229 2.22 1.86 -16.63
CA GLU A 229 2.61 1.03 -17.77
C GLU A 229 1.42 0.24 -18.33
N GLU A 230 1.36 0.09 -19.65
CA GLU A 230 0.25 -0.61 -20.32
C GLU A 230 0.16 -2.09 -19.93
N GLU A 231 1.27 -2.73 -19.56
CA GLU A 231 1.30 -4.16 -19.32
C GLU A 231 0.45 -4.57 -18.12
N ARG A 232 -0.70 -5.19 -18.38
CA ARG A 232 -1.60 -5.72 -17.36
C ARG A 232 -1.07 -7.03 -16.80
N THR A 233 -1.11 -7.15 -15.48
CA THR A 233 -1.08 -8.48 -14.83
C THR A 233 -2.25 -9.28 -15.37
N ARG A 234 -1.98 -10.35 -16.13
CA ARG A 234 -3.02 -11.21 -16.71
C ARG A 234 -3.35 -12.32 -15.72
N LEU A 235 -4.62 -12.70 -15.63
CA LEU A 235 -5.05 -13.86 -14.83
C LEU A 235 -4.30 -15.15 -15.23
N THR A 236 -3.95 -15.27 -16.51
CA THR A 236 -3.19 -16.40 -17.07
C THR A 236 -1.75 -16.48 -16.58
N ARG A 237 -1.21 -15.42 -15.96
CA ARG A 237 0.13 -15.42 -15.34
C ARG A 237 0.11 -15.83 -13.86
N LEU A 238 -1.07 -16.08 -13.28
CA LEU A 238 -1.17 -16.56 -11.91
C LEU A 238 -0.70 -18.01 -11.81
N ARG A 239 0.36 -18.24 -11.04
CA ARG A 239 0.95 -19.57 -10.85
C ARG A 239 0.03 -20.49 -10.02
N CYS A 240 -0.85 -19.94 -9.18
CA CYS A 240 -1.67 -20.71 -8.26
C CYS A 240 -3.18 -20.62 -8.53
N PHE A 241 -3.70 -21.38 -9.52
CA PHE A 241 -5.14 -21.54 -9.75
C PHE A 241 -5.89 -22.05 -8.49
N ARG A 242 -5.23 -22.89 -7.68
CA ARG A 242 -5.75 -23.38 -6.39
C ARG A 242 -6.17 -22.26 -5.43
N SER A 243 -5.60 -21.06 -5.56
CA SER A 243 -5.90 -19.88 -4.73
C SER A 243 -7.21 -19.16 -5.08
N PHE A 244 -7.83 -19.50 -6.22
CA PHE A 244 -9.05 -18.83 -6.67
C PHE A 244 -10.24 -19.19 -5.77
N PRO A 245 -11.14 -18.23 -5.48
CA PRO A 245 -12.42 -18.51 -4.85
C PRO A 245 -13.21 -19.58 -5.62
N ARG A 246 -13.96 -20.43 -4.93
CA ARG A 246 -14.77 -21.49 -5.57
C ARG A 246 -15.66 -20.93 -6.68
N ILE A 247 -16.37 -19.82 -6.43
CA ILE A 247 -17.20 -19.14 -7.43
C ILE A 247 -16.44 -18.79 -8.73
N ALA A 248 -15.20 -18.33 -8.62
CA ALA A 248 -14.39 -18.00 -9.78
C ALA A 248 -13.93 -19.27 -10.53
N LYS A 249 -13.62 -20.34 -9.80
CA LYS A 249 -13.28 -21.64 -10.39
C LYS A 249 -14.49 -22.26 -11.10
N VAL A 250 -15.66 -22.26 -10.47
CA VAL A 250 -16.93 -22.73 -11.06
C VAL A 250 -17.21 -21.99 -12.34
N LEU A 251 -17.13 -20.66 -12.32
CA LEU A 251 -17.36 -19.83 -13.51
C LEU A 251 -16.38 -20.19 -14.63
N ILE A 252 -15.08 -20.31 -14.33
CA ILE A 252 -14.08 -20.69 -15.33
C ILE A 252 -14.41 -22.08 -15.89
N PHE A 253 -14.64 -23.07 -15.03
CA PHE A 253 -14.97 -24.44 -15.44
C PHE A 253 -16.27 -24.51 -16.24
N SER A 254 -17.25 -23.65 -15.97
CA SER A 254 -18.51 -23.63 -16.76
C SER A 254 -18.30 -23.24 -18.23
N TYR A 255 -17.21 -22.53 -18.55
CA TYR A 255 -16.88 -22.12 -19.92
C TYR A 255 -15.87 -23.03 -20.63
N LEU A 256 -15.20 -23.95 -19.93
CA LEU A 256 -14.20 -24.85 -20.54
C LEU A 256 -14.87 -25.97 -21.35
N GLU A 257 -14.21 -26.57 -22.33
CA GLU A 257 -14.71 -27.82 -22.91
C GLU A 257 -14.32 -29.02 -22.03
N ASP A 258 -14.93 -30.19 -22.25
CA ASP A 258 -14.64 -31.37 -21.40
C ASP A 258 -13.18 -31.80 -21.49
N LEU A 259 -12.57 -31.67 -22.66
CA LEU A 259 -11.15 -31.90 -22.89
C LEU A 259 -10.27 -30.91 -22.12
N ASP A 260 -10.63 -29.63 -22.11
CA ASP A 260 -9.89 -28.59 -21.37
C ASP A 260 -10.01 -28.78 -19.85
N MET A 261 -11.18 -29.24 -19.38
CA MET A 261 -11.34 -29.61 -17.98
C MET A 261 -10.48 -30.81 -17.60
N GLU A 262 -10.40 -31.86 -18.43
CA GLU A 262 -9.48 -32.98 -18.18
C GLU A 262 -8.02 -32.51 -18.15
N ASN A 263 -7.61 -31.63 -19.05
CA ASN A 263 -6.27 -31.03 -19.03
C ASN A 263 -6.01 -30.27 -17.71
N MET A 264 -6.98 -29.47 -17.25
CA MET A 264 -6.91 -28.75 -15.98
C MET A 264 -6.86 -29.68 -14.77
N ILE A 265 -7.59 -30.80 -14.79
CA ILE A 265 -7.52 -31.84 -13.75
C ILE A 265 -6.17 -32.54 -13.78
N GLY A 266 -5.63 -32.84 -14.97
CA GLY A 266 -4.29 -33.41 -15.14
C GLY A 266 -3.20 -32.52 -14.54
N MET A 267 -3.31 -31.20 -14.74
CA MET A 267 -2.40 -30.22 -14.14
C MET A 267 -2.66 -29.98 -12.65
N PHE A 268 -3.92 -30.05 -12.23
CA PHE A 268 -4.35 -29.78 -10.86
C PHE A 268 -5.35 -30.84 -10.37
N PRO A 269 -4.87 -32.02 -9.91
CA PRO A 269 -5.74 -33.14 -9.55
C PRO A 269 -6.81 -32.83 -8.50
N ALA A 270 -6.54 -31.88 -7.60
CA ALA A 270 -7.50 -31.43 -6.58
C ALA A 270 -8.68 -30.61 -7.12
N LEU A 271 -8.77 -30.38 -8.44
CA LEU A 271 -9.93 -29.77 -9.08
C LEU A 271 -10.93 -30.80 -9.60
N ARG A 272 -10.64 -32.11 -9.49
CA ARG A 272 -11.49 -33.20 -10.00
C ARG A 272 -12.93 -33.10 -9.51
N ASP A 273 -13.14 -33.08 -8.20
CA ASP A 273 -14.49 -33.03 -7.61
C ASP A 273 -15.29 -31.81 -8.09
N LEU A 274 -14.61 -30.66 -8.23
CA LEU A 274 -15.23 -29.43 -8.74
C LEU A 274 -15.60 -29.54 -10.22
N ALA A 275 -14.74 -30.19 -11.02
CA ALA A 275 -14.97 -30.38 -12.44
C ALA A 275 -16.16 -31.31 -12.69
N GLU A 276 -16.25 -32.39 -11.91
CA GLU A 276 -17.36 -33.35 -11.93
C GLU A 276 -18.67 -32.66 -11.52
N GLU A 277 -18.67 -31.89 -10.44
CA GLU A 277 -19.83 -31.08 -10.01
C GLU A 277 -20.29 -30.09 -11.10
N VAL A 278 -19.36 -29.38 -11.75
CA VAL A 278 -19.71 -28.44 -12.83
C VAL A 278 -20.24 -29.17 -14.06
N ARG A 279 -19.72 -30.37 -14.37
CA ARG A 279 -20.25 -31.20 -15.47
C ARG A 279 -21.69 -31.64 -15.19
N GLU A 280 -21.99 -32.06 -13.97
CA GLU A 280 -23.34 -32.47 -13.56
C GLU A 280 -24.35 -31.32 -13.62
N HIS A 281 -23.91 -30.10 -13.30
CA HIS A 281 -24.76 -28.91 -13.25
C HIS A 281 -24.70 -28.05 -14.52
N ARG A 282 -24.03 -28.51 -15.59
CA ARG A 282 -24.01 -27.78 -16.87
C ARG A 282 -25.40 -27.84 -17.48
N PRO A 283 -26.07 -26.69 -17.70
CA PRO A 283 -27.29 -26.69 -18.49
C PRO A 283 -26.95 -27.22 -19.88
N ASN A 284 -27.80 -28.12 -20.41
CA ASN A 284 -27.70 -28.59 -21.79
C ASN A 284 -27.49 -27.38 -22.71
N ARG A 285 -26.40 -27.38 -23.49
CA ARG A 285 -25.96 -26.24 -24.33
C ARG A 285 -27.17 -25.72 -25.15
N GLY A 286 -27.78 -24.63 -24.70
CA GLY A 286 -29.06 -24.13 -25.23
C GLY A 286 -29.75 -23.04 -24.40
N ALA A 287 -29.39 -22.84 -23.13
CA ALA A 287 -29.96 -21.79 -22.27
C ALA A 287 -29.09 -20.52 -22.19
N CYS A 288 -29.75 -19.35 -22.14
CA CYS A 288 -29.17 -18.02 -22.17
C CYS A 288 -28.22 -17.73 -20.98
N PRO A 289 -27.12 -16.97 -21.15
CA PRO A 289 -26.06 -16.79 -20.14
C PRO A 289 -26.45 -16.13 -18.80
N GLN A 290 -27.68 -15.64 -18.63
CA GLN A 290 -28.10 -14.90 -17.44
C GLN A 290 -28.59 -15.81 -16.30
N ASP A 291 -29.01 -17.04 -16.60
CA ASP A 291 -29.63 -17.92 -15.61
C ASP A 291 -28.62 -18.75 -14.78
N ALA A 292 -27.43 -19.02 -15.35
CA ALA A 292 -26.40 -19.85 -14.69
C ALA A 292 -25.77 -19.16 -13.46
N ALA A 293 -25.78 -17.81 -13.41
CA ALA A 293 -25.23 -17.06 -12.28
C ALA A 293 -26.13 -17.08 -11.04
N GLN A 294 -27.44 -17.35 -11.18
CA GLN A 294 -28.39 -17.35 -10.06
C GLN A 294 -28.46 -18.68 -9.31
N GLN A 295 -28.09 -19.81 -9.94
CA GLN A 295 -28.08 -21.12 -9.28
C GLN A 295 -26.79 -21.39 -8.47
N ALA A 296 -25.68 -20.69 -8.76
CA ALA A 296 -24.39 -20.89 -8.09
C ALA A 296 -24.23 -20.13 -6.74
N VAL A 297 -25.29 -19.49 -6.23
CA VAL A 297 -25.28 -18.68 -4.99
C VAL A 297 -26.01 -19.37 -3.82
N ARG A 298 -26.46 -20.61 -3.99
CA ARG A 298 -26.98 -21.45 -2.89
C ARG A 298 -25.95 -22.44 -2.38
#